data_AF-A0A932G5E7-F1
#
_entry.id   AF-A0A932G5E7-F1
#
_cell.length_a   1.000
_cell.length_b   1.000
_cell.length_c   1.000
_cell.angle_alpha   90.00
_cell.angle_beta   90.00
_cell.angle_gamma   90.00
#
_symmetry.space_group_name_H-M   'P 1'
#
loop_
_entity.id
_entity.type
_entity.pdbx_description
1 polymer ?
#
loop_
_entity_poly.entity_id
_entity_poly.type
_entity_poly.pdbx_seq_one_letter_code
_entity_poly.pdbx_strand_id
1 'polypeptide(L)' 'MEFDIALFRAFGVEPPKYAHIPLILNPDGSKMSKRDTGASLATYLEEGYVPEAVVNYLCLLG' A
#
# COMPACT_ATOMS: atom_id res chain seq x y z
N MET A 1 4.76 -15.21 -3.39
CA MET A 1 5.55 -15.07 -4.62
C MET A 1 6.08 -16.41 -5.12
N GLU A 2 6.86 -17.19 -4.35
CA GLU A 2 7.34 -18.50 -4.81
C GLU A 2 6.21 -19.46 -5.25
N PHE A 3 5.14 -19.53 -4.46
CA PHE A 3 3.95 -20.32 -4.82
C PHE A 3 3.26 -19.79 -6.08
N ASP A 4 3.09 -18.47 -6.18
CA ASP A 4 2.42 -17.83 -7.31
C ASP A 4 3.19 -18.05 -8.61
N ILE A 5 4.52 -17.92 -8.56
CA ILE A 5 5.42 -18.21 -9.69
C ILE A 5 5.28 -19.68 -10.15
N ALA A 6 5.25 -20.62 -9.20
CA ALA A 6 5.08 -22.04 -9.51
C ALA A 6 3.72 -22.30 -10.18
N LEU A 7 2.66 -21.60 -9.75
CA LEU A 7 1.33 -21.70 -10.34
C LEU A 7 1.30 -21.20 -11.80
N PHE A 8 1.89 -20.03 -12.08
CA PHE A 8 2.00 -19.51 -13.45
C PHE A 8 2.74 -20.48 -14.37
N ARG A 9 3.86 -21.04 -13.90
CA ARG A 9 4.62 -22.04 -14.64
C ARG A 9 3.84 -23.33 -14.90
N ALA A 10 3.03 -23.78 -13.94
CA ALA A 10 2.18 -24.97 -14.10
C ALA A 10 1.11 -24.78 -15.18
N PHE A 11 0.61 -23.55 -15.36
CA PHE A 11 -0.30 -23.20 -16.45
C PHE A 11 0.41 -22.89 -17.78
N GLY A 12 1.74 -23.00 -17.85
CA GLY A 12 2.51 -22.69 -19.06
C GLY A 12 2.54 -21.20 -19.42
N VAL A 13 2.28 -20.32 -18.44
CA VAL A 13 2.25 -18.86 -18.63
C VAL A 13 3.49 -18.23 -18.00
N GLU A 14 4.05 -17.20 -18.63
CA GLU A 14 5.15 -16.43 -18.06
C GLU A 14 4.67 -15.64 -16.83
N PRO A 15 5.30 -15.81 -15.65
CA PRO A 15 4.92 -15.04 -14.46
C PRO A 15 5.16 -13.53 -14.68
N PRO A 16 4.28 -12.66 -14.17
CA PRO A 16 4.49 -11.22 -14.27
C PRO A 16 5.69 -10.76 -13.43
N LYS A 17 6.13 -9.53 -13.65
CA LYS A 17 7.12 -8.88 -12.77
C LYS A 17 6.45 -8.47 -11.46
N TYR A 18 7.07 -8.83 -10.34
CA TYR A 18 6.60 -8.48 -9.00
C TYR A 18 7.44 -7.34 -8.40
N ALA A 19 6.80 -6.48 -7.61
CA ALA A 19 7.45 -5.48 -6.78
C ALA A 19 6.87 -5.56 -5.36
N HIS A 20 7.73 -5.57 -4.35
CA HIS A 20 7.33 -5.54 -2.94
C HIS A 20 7.49 -4.12 -2.41
N ILE A 21 6.36 -3.45 -2.19
CA ILE A 21 6.31 -2.11 -1.61
C ILE A 21 6.34 -2.25 -0.08
N PRO A 22 7.11 -1.42 0.65
CA PRO A 22 7.15 -1.46 2.10
C PRO A 22 5.77 -1.18 2.73
N LEU A 23 5.63 -1.55 3.99
CA LEU A 23 4.43 -1.21 4.76
C LEU A 23 4.55 0.22 5.27
N ILE A 24 3.44 0.95 5.21
CA ILE A 24 3.30 2.22 5.94
C ILE A 24 3.25 1.89 7.43
N LEU A 25 4.09 2.58 8.21
CA LEU A 25 4.20 2.40 9.64
C LEU A 25 3.57 3.58 10.38
N ASN A 26 3.09 3.30 11.59
CA ASN A 26 2.72 4.31 12.56
C ASN A 26 4.00 5.00 13.10
N PRO A 27 3.89 6.15 13.78
CA PRO A 27 5.03 6.86 14.36
C PRO A 27 5.86 6.02 15.35
N ASP A 28 5.24 5.02 15.98
CA ASP A 28 5.89 4.08 16.91
C ASP A 28 6.57 2.89 16.19
N GLY A 29 6.52 2.83 14.86
CA GLY A 29 7.10 1.75 14.05
C GLY A 29 6.20 0.52 13.91
N SER A 30 5.02 0.50 14.54
CA SER A 30 4.05 -0.57 14.34
C SER A 30 3.43 -0.48 12.93
N LYS A 31 2.96 -1.62 12.41
CA LYS A 31 2.27 -1.65 11.11
C LYS A 31 0.95 -0.88 11.19
N MET A 32 0.76 0.09 10.30
CA MET A 32 -0.51 0.79 10.17
C MET A 32 -1.64 -0.16 9.79
N SER A 33 -2.78 0.00 10.44
CA SER A 33 -3.99 -0.80 10.31
C SER A 33 -5.21 0.09 10.15
N LYS A 34 -6.35 -0.49 9.74
CA LYS A 34 -7.62 0.24 9.56
C LYS A 34 -8.15 0.93 10.82
N ARG A 35 -7.62 0.61 12.00
CA ARG A 35 -8.04 1.17 13.29
C ARG A 35 -7.18 2.37 13.70
N ASP A 36 -6.07 2.60 13.00
CA ASP A 36 -5.14 3.68 13.32
C ASP A 36 -5.62 5.00 12.69
N THR A 37 -5.37 6.09 13.39
CA THR A 37 -5.71 7.43 12.93
C THR A 37 -4.97 7.75 11.62
N GLY A 38 -5.69 8.26 10.62
CA GLY A 38 -5.11 8.58 9.31
C GLY A 38 -5.00 7.38 8.35
N ALA A 39 -5.49 6.19 8.72
CA ALA A 39 -5.55 5.03 7.82
C ALA A 39 -6.72 5.09 6.82
N SER A 40 -7.74 5.92 7.07
CA SER A 40 -8.91 6.07 6.20
C SER A 40 -8.78 7.30 5.32
N LEU A 41 -8.97 7.14 4.01
CA LEU A 41 -9.01 8.26 3.07
C LEU A 41 -10.19 9.22 3.37
N ALA A 42 -11.30 8.68 3.89
CA ALA A 42 -12.49 9.47 4.21
C ALA A 42 -12.18 10.56 5.25
N THR A 43 -11.30 10.27 6.21
CA THR A 43 -10.88 11.24 7.23
C THR A 43 -10.22 12.47 6.61
N TYR A 44 -9.35 12.28 5.61
CA TYR A 44 -8.71 13.41 4.92
C TYR A 44 -9.72 14.24 4.10
N LEU A 45 -10.76 13.61 3.56
CA LEU A 45 -11.83 14.32 2.86
C LEU A 45 -12.69 15.13 3.84
N GLU A 46 -13.09 14.53 4.95
CA GLU A 46 -13.93 15.14 6.00
C GLU A 46 -13.21 16.31 6.70
N GLU A 47 -11.90 16.18 6.92
CA GLU A 47 -11.06 17.24 7.50
C GLU A 47 -10.68 18.34 6.48
N GLY A 48 -11.05 18.18 5.20
CA GLY A 48 -10.88 19.21 4.17
C GLY A 48 -9.47 19.34 3.60
N TYR A 49 -8.68 18.25 3.59
CA TYR A 49 -7.38 18.25 2.94
C TYR A 49 -7.53 18.38 1.42
N VAL A 50 -6.59 19.11 0.82
CA VAL A 50 -6.49 19.23 -0.64
C VAL A 50 -6.07 17.87 -1.23
N PRO A 51 -6.80 17.31 -2.23
CA PRO A 51 -6.50 15.99 -2.78
C PRO A 51 -5.06 15.82 -3.26
N GLU A 52 -4.51 16.83 -3.90
CA GLU A 52 -3.14 16.86 -4.41
C GLU A 52 -2.11 16.74 -3.28
N ALA A 53 -2.40 17.32 -2.11
CA ALA A 53 -1.54 17.22 -0.94
C ALA A 53 -1.55 15.80 -0.35
N VAL A 54 -2.71 15.15 -0.32
CA VAL A 54 -2.84 13.75 0.15
C VAL A 54 -2.08 12.81 -0.79
N VAL A 55 -2.22 12.97 -2.11
CA VAL A 55 -1.45 12.19 -3.09
C VAL A 55 0.05 12.39 -2.92
N ASN A 56 0.50 13.64 -2.81
CA ASN A 56 1.91 13.95 -2.60
C ASN A 56 2.44 13.31 -1.31
N TYR A 57 1.68 13.38 -0.22
CA TYR A 57 2.05 12.73 1.04
C TYR A 57 2.19 11.22 0.90
N LEU A 58 1.23 10.54 0.25
CA LEU A 58 1.29 9.09 0.00
C LEU A 58 2.51 8.71 -0.85
N CYS A 59 2.85 9.49 -1.88
CA CYS A 59 4.04 9.25 -2.69
C CYS A 59 5.35 9.35 -1.90
N LEU A 60 5.39 10.14 -0.83
CA LEU A 60 6.57 10.27 0.04
C LEU A 60 6.71 9.12 1.04
N LEU A 61 5.65 8.34 1.28
CA LEU A 61 5.69 7.18 2.18
C LEU A 61 6.35 5.95 1.55
N GLY A 62 6.60 5.98 0.25
CA GLY A 62 7.27 4.91 -0.51
C GLY A 62 6.32 3.81 -0.94
#